data_AF-A0A256J883-F1
#
_entry.id   AF-A0A256J883-F1
#
_cell.length_a   1.000
_cell.length_b   1.000
_cell.length_c   1.000
_cell.angle_alpha   90.00
_cell.angle_beta   90.00
_cell.angle_gamma   90.00
#
_symmetry.space_group_name_H-M   'P 1'
#
loop_
_entity.id
_entity.type
_entity.pdbx_description
1 polymer ?
#
loop_
_entity_poly.entity_id
_entity_poly.type
_entity_poly.pdbx_seq_one_letter_code
_entity_poly.pdbx_strand_id
1 'polypeptide(L)'
;MRTLGRRAATHPLVESWTFEPDAISPRSLAISLDSSAYPDAVDAARIDIHWFVTDDYYVHYVETRGTARYQCRWDRHPKTDAPRAHVHPPPNAGDAEPSPLGSQHLDVLFTVLDHITERVETLHGDAGHSA
;
A
#
# COMPACT_ATOMS: atom_id res chain seq x y z
N MET A 1 10.57 10.02 6.05
CA MET A 1 9.11 10.06 5.84
C MET A 1 8.63 11.27 5.04
N ARG A 2 8.89 12.53 5.42
CA ARG A 2 8.48 13.70 4.59
C ARG A 2 8.98 13.65 3.13
N THR A 3 10.23 13.24 2.91
CA THR A 3 10.76 13.02 1.55
C THR A 3 10.01 11.91 0.82
N LEU A 4 9.61 10.84 1.52
CA LEU A 4 8.85 9.74 0.96
C LEU A 4 7.47 10.22 0.49
N GLY A 5 6.76 10.98 1.33
CA GLY A 5 5.48 11.59 0.93
C GLY A 5 5.60 12.54 -0.26
N ARG A 6 6.62 13.41 -0.28
CA ARG A 6 6.90 14.27 -1.45
C ARG A 6 7.19 13.47 -2.73
N ARG A 7 7.85 12.32 -2.62
CA ARG A 7 8.11 11.42 -3.75
C ARG A 7 6.85 10.65 -4.15
N ALA A 8 6.00 10.25 -3.21
CA ALA A 8 4.71 9.65 -3.52
C ALA A 8 3.84 10.61 -4.35
N ALA A 9 3.81 11.90 -4.00
CA ALA A 9 3.05 12.92 -4.73
C ALA A 9 3.51 13.15 -6.19
N THR A 10 4.61 12.55 -6.64
CA THR A 10 4.98 12.58 -8.07
C THR A 10 4.32 11.46 -8.87
N HIS A 11 3.65 10.51 -8.20
CA HIS A 11 2.95 9.40 -8.83
C HIS A 11 1.49 9.80 -9.16
N PRO A 12 0.97 9.50 -10.37
CA PRO A 12 -0.33 9.98 -10.82
C PRO A 12 -1.52 9.49 -9.97
N LEU A 13 -1.42 8.30 -9.36
CA LEU A 13 -2.46 7.79 -8.46
C LEU A 13 -2.52 8.49 -7.09
N VAL A 14 -1.53 9.31 -6.73
CA VAL A 14 -1.47 9.90 -5.39
C VAL A 14 -2.15 11.26 -5.40
N GLU A 15 -3.27 11.38 -4.69
CA GLU A 15 -4.00 12.64 -4.52
C GLU A 15 -3.35 13.49 -3.42
N SER A 16 -3.08 12.88 -2.26
CA SER A 16 -2.53 13.59 -1.11
C SER A 16 -1.77 12.66 -0.18
N TRP A 17 -0.99 13.25 0.72
CA TRP A 17 -0.31 12.50 1.78
C TRP A 17 -0.24 13.32 3.06
N THR A 18 -0.30 12.62 4.18
CA THR A 18 -0.18 13.20 5.52
C THR A 18 0.86 12.44 6.31
N PHE A 19 1.79 13.17 6.91
CA PHE A 19 2.74 12.58 7.86
C PHE A 19 2.17 12.71 9.27
N GLU A 20 1.81 11.58 9.88
CA GLU A 20 1.11 11.48 11.17
C GLU A 20 1.98 10.81 12.23
N PRO A 21 3.08 11.44 12.68
CA PRO A 21 3.91 10.86 13.73
C PRO A 21 3.14 10.88 15.05
N ASP A 22 3.14 9.75 15.76
CA ASP A 22 2.72 9.70 17.17
C ASP A 22 3.85 9.13 18.06
N ALA A 23 3.60 9.07 19.36
CA ALA A 23 4.59 8.60 20.34
C ALA A 23 4.97 7.12 20.18
N ILE A 24 4.09 6.31 19.56
CA ILE A 24 4.25 4.87 19.32
C ILE A 24 4.86 4.64 17.94
N SER A 25 4.46 5.42 16.94
CA SER A 25 4.90 5.35 15.56
C SER A 25 5.36 6.73 15.06
N PRO A 26 6.59 7.14 15.37
CA PRO A 26 7.13 8.46 14.98
C PRO A 26 7.38 8.59 13.46
N ARG A 27 6.99 7.57 12.67
CA ARG A 27 7.28 7.44 11.24
C ARG A 27 6.08 6.89 10.46
N SER A 28 4.86 7.30 10.82
CA SER A 28 3.65 6.97 10.06
C SER A 28 3.42 7.95 8.91
N LEU A 29 3.12 7.44 7.72
CA LEU A 29 2.76 8.20 6.53
C LEU A 29 1.50 7.60 5.92
N ALA A 30 0.43 8.37 5.85
CA ALA A 30 -0.79 8.02 5.13
C ALA A 30 -0.76 8.67 3.74
N ILE A 31 -1.09 7.90 2.70
CA ILE A 31 -1.21 8.35 1.32
C ILE A 31 -2.64 8.07 0.88
N SER A 32 -3.37 9.12 0.49
CA SER A 32 -4.69 8.97 -0.14
C SER A 32 -4.50 8.86 -1.64
N LEU A 33 -5.15 7.87 -2.24
CA LEU A 33 -5.12 7.66 -3.68
C LEU A 33 -6.34 8.31 -4.32
N ASP A 34 -6.15 8.82 -5.54
CA ASP A 34 -7.20 9.48 -6.30
C ASP A 34 -8.37 8.51 -6.54
N SER A 35 -9.50 8.77 -5.88
CA SER A 35 -10.69 7.92 -5.99
C SER A 35 -11.26 7.92 -7.42
N SER A 36 -11.04 8.98 -8.21
CA SER A 36 -11.50 9.04 -9.60
C SER A 36 -10.73 8.12 -10.53
N ALA A 37 -9.56 7.61 -10.10
CA ALA A 37 -8.83 6.60 -10.83
C ALA A 37 -9.44 5.19 -10.69
N TYR A 38 -10.33 4.97 -9.71
CA TYR A 38 -10.97 3.68 -9.45
C TYR A 38 -12.37 3.60 -10.06
N PRO A 39 -12.90 2.39 -10.34
CA PRO A 39 -14.32 2.23 -10.68
C PRO A 39 -15.21 2.49 -9.47
N ASP A 40 -16.48 2.82 -9.72
CA ASP A 40 -17.51 3.19 -8.72
C ASP A 40 -17.68 2.19 -7.55
N ALA A 41 -17.27 0.93 -7.72
CA ALA A 41 -17.31 -0.08 -6.67
C ALA A 41 -16.28 0.15 -5.53
N VAL A 42 -15.32 1.07 -5.70
CA VAL A 42 -14.33 1.44 -4.70
C VAL A 42 -14.60 2.87 -4.22
N ASP A 43 -15.01 3.02 -2.97
CA ASP A 43 -15.37 4.32 -2.40
C ASP A 43 -14.14 5.18 -2.11
N ALA A 44 -13.05 4.55 -1.68
CA ALA A 44 -11.80 5.21 -1.32
C ALA A 44 -10.66 4.20 -1.30
N ALA A 45 -9.45 4.65 -1.61
CA ALA A 45 -8.23 3.84 -1.53
C ALA A 45 -7.09 4.62 -0.85
N ARG A 46 -6.28 3.93 -0.06
CA ARG A 46 -5.16 4.54 0.66
C ARG A 46 -4.00 3.56 0.89
N ILE A 47 -2.84 4.11 1.20
CA ILE A 47 -1.65 3.38 1.64
C ILE A 47 -1.21 3.94 2.99
N ASP A 48 -1.14 3.07 4.01
CA ASP A 48 -0.58 3.40 5.32
C ASP A 48 0.85 2.84 5.41
N ILE A 49 1.85 3.68 5.68
CA ILE A 49 3.28 3.31 5.68
C ILE A 49 3.91 3.61 7.04
N HIS A 50 4.51 2.58 7.64
CA HIS A 50 5.33 2.68 8.84
C HIS A 50 6.76 2.26 8.51
N TRP A 51 7.74 3.07 8.92
CA TRP A 51 9.16 2.74 8.72
C TRP A 51 9.94 2.83 10.01
N PHE A 52 10.85 1.89 10.25
CA PHE A 52 11.66 1.84 11.47
C PHE A 52 13.11 2.23 11.19
N VAL A 53 13.87 2.53 12.23
CA VAL A 53 15.33 2.79 12.12
C VAL A 53 16.12 1.53 11.77
N THR A 54 15.50 0.36 11.97
CA THR A 54 16.07 -0.98 11.73
C THR A 54 15.88 -1.47 10.29
N ASP A 55 15.46 -0.57 9.39
CA ASP A 55 15.06 -0.88 8.02
C ASP A 55 13.87 -1.85 7.89
N ASP A 56 13.14 -2.04 8.99
CA ASP A 56 11.85 -2.72 9.01
C ASP A 56 10.73 -1.77 8.56
N TYR A 57 9.64 -2.34 8.06
CA TYR A 57 8.49 -1.56 7.62
C TYR A 57 7.19 -2.35 7.61
N TYR A 58 6.09 -1.59 7.55
CA TYR A 58 4.76 -2.06 7.20
C TYR A 58 4.19 -1.11 6.14
N VAL A 59 3.71 -1.65 5.03
CA VAL A 59 2.99 -0.91 3.99
C VAL A 59 1.64 -1.58 3.80
N HIS A 60 0.55 -0.89 4.10
CA HIS A 60 -0.80 -1.45 4.06
C HIS A 60 -1.64 -0.68 3.03
N TYR A 61 -1.96 -1.36 1.94
CA TYR A 61 -2.90 -0.88 0.94
C TYR A 61 -4.32 -1.30 1.31
N VAL A 62 -5.27 -0.36 1.29
CA VAL A 62 -6.67 -0.60 1.65
C VAL A 62 -7.59 0.11 0.66
N GLU A 63 -8.57 -0.61 0.17
CA GLU A 63 -9.75 -0.09 -0.53
C GLU A 63 -10.98 -0.28 0.36
N THR A 64 -11.81 0.75 0.46
CA THR A 64 -13.15 0.69 1.04
C THR A 64 -14.16 0.41 -0.07
N ARG A 65 -15.03 -0.59 0.12
CA ARG A 65 -16.02 -1.06 -0.87
C ARG A 65 -17.36 -1.33 -0.19
N GLY A 66 -18.13 -0.29 0.09
CA GLY A 66 -19.33 -0.33 0.93
C GLY A 66 -19.00 -0.85 2.32
N THR A 67 -19.49 -2.05 2.65
CA THR A 67 -19.20 -2.73 3.93
C THR A 67 -18.02 -3.69 3.85
N ALA A 68 -17.50 -3.95 2.65
CA ALA A 68 -16.34 -4.80 2.41
C ALA A 68 -15.05 -3.98 2.32
N ARG A 69 -13.92 -4.71 2.39
CA ARG A 69 -12.58 -4.14 2.18
C ARG A 69 -11.80 -5.05 1.26
N TYR A 70 -10.96 -4.43 0.44
CA TYR A 70 -9.85 -5.11 -0.21
C TYR A 70 -8.56 -4.58 0.41
N GLN A 71 -7.64 -5.47 0.78
CA GLN A 71 -6.39 -5.07 1.41
C GLN A 71 -5.25 -5.99 1.03
N CYS A 72 -4.07 -5.40 0.86
CA CYS A 72 -2.79 -6.06 0.65
C CYS A 72 -1.76 -5.40 1.57
N ARG A 73 -0.83 -6.16 2.13
CA ARG A 73 0.14 -5.61 3.07
C ARG A 73 1.53 -6.17 2.85
N TRP A 74 2.53 -5.30 2.76
CA TRP A 74 3.93 -5.67 2.66
C TRP A 74 4.63 -5.37 3.96
N ASP A 75 5.28 -6.39 4.48
CA ASP A 75 5.90 -6.39 5.79
C ASP A 75 7.37 -6.72 5.66
N ARG A 76 8.18 -6.00 6.41
CA ARG A 76 9.55 -6.38 6.67
C ARG A 76 9.81 -6.28 8.16
N HIS A 77 9.93 -7.42 8.83
CA HIS A 77 10.29 -7.49 10.23
C HIS A 77 10.86 -8.87 10.61
N PRO A 78 11.60 -8.99 11.73
CA PRO A 78 12.01 -10.29 12.23
C PRO A 78 10.80 -11.20 12.51
N LYS A 79 10.82 -12.42 11.99
CA LYS A 79 9.81 -13.46 12.25
C LYS A 79 10.49 -14.83 12.22
N THR A 80 10.14 -15.71 13.15
CA THR A 80 10.76 -17.04 13.27
C THR A 80 10.38 -17.96 12.11
N ASP A 81 9.11 -17.92 11.71
CA ASP A 81 8.52 -18.90 10.78
C ASP A 81 8.20 -18.33 9.40
N ALA A 82 8.73 -17.15 9.06
CA ALA A 82 8.54 -16.55 7.74
C ALA A 82 9.77 -15.76 7.29
N PRO A 83 9.96 -15.57 5.97
CA PRO A 83 10.97 -14.66 5.46
C PRO A 83 10.80 -13.27 6.05
N ARG A 84 11.92 -12.59 6.33
CA ARG A 84 11.92 -11.25 6.93
C ARG A 84 11.06 -10.28 6.14
N ALA A 85 11.13 -10.32 4.81
CA ALA A 85 10.24 -9.59 3.91
C ALA A 85 9.15 -10.54 3.39
N HIS A 86 7.90 -10.18 3.62
CA HIS A 86 6.75 -10.96 3.21
C HIS A 86 5.59 -10.06 2.79
N VAL A 87 4.69 -10.61 1.99
CA VAL A 87 3.44 -9.97 1.58
C VAL A 87 2.28 -10.77 2.15
N HIS A 88 1.31 -10.07 2.69
CA HIS A 88 0.00 -10.57 3.02
C HIS A 88 -0.90 -10.27 1.81
N PRO A 89 -1.21 -11.29 1.00
CA PRO A 89 -1.83 -11.08 -0.29
C PRO A 89 -3.28 -10.61 -0.15
N PRO A 90 -3.80 -9.95 -1.18
CA PRO A 90 -5.21 -9.62 -1.26
C PRO A 90 -6.12 -10.86 -1.40
N PRO A 91 -7.43 -10.73 -1.19
CA PRO A 91 -8.17 -9.48 -0.91
C PRO A 91 -8.23 -9.11 0.57
N ASN A 92 -7.76 -9.98 1.47
CA ASN A 92 -8.01 -9.86 2.90
C ASN A 92 -6.73 -9.75 3.74
N ALA A 93 -5.56 -9.52 3.11
CA ALA A 93 -4.26 -9.58 3.77
C ALA A 93 -4.08 -10.92 4.52
N GLY A 94 -4.27 -12.01 3.78
CA GLY A 94 -4.28 -13.39 4.27
C GLY A 94 -2.91 -13.91 4.70
N ASP A 95 -2.67 -15.21 4.53
CA ASP A 95 -1.41 -15.83 4.98
C ASP A 95 -0.19 -15.23 4.27
N ALA A 96 0.90 -15.04 5.04
CA ALA A 96 2.09 -14.38 4.56
C ALA A 96 2.86 -15.23 3.53
N GLU A 97 3.21 -14.61 2.41
CA GLU A 97 4.02 -15.18 1.34
C GLU A 97 5.37 -14.45 1.23
N PRO A 98 6.45 -15.09 0.74
CA PRO A 98 7.74 -14.42 0.55
C PRO A 98 7.62 -13.20 -0.38
N SER A 99 8.23 -12.08 0.01
CA SER A 99 8.29 -10.89 -0.84
C SER A 99 9.72 -10.65 -1.33
N PRO A 100 9.92 -10.28 -2.61
CA PRO A 100 11.24 -9.91 -3.12
C PRO A 100 11.68 -8.50 -2.66
N LEU A 101 10.81 -7.74 -1.99
CA LEU A 101 11.09 -6.36 -1.60
C LEU A 101 12.28 -6.25 -0.64
N GLY A 102 13.22 -5.38 -1.00
CA GLY A 102 14.36 -5.01 -0.17
C GLY A 102 13.99 -4.06 0.97
N SER A 103 14.98 -3.34 1.50
CA SER A 103 14.80 -2.29 2.53
C SER A 103 14.85 -0.86 1.99
N GLN A 104 15.14 -0.68 0.70
CA GLN A 104 15.26 0.65 0.12
C GLN A 104 13.88 1.32 0.01
N HIS A 105 13.69 2.39 0.75
CA HIS A 105 12.39 3.03 0.97
C HIS A 105 11.70 3.47 -0.33
N LEU A 106 12.46 4.01 -1.28
CA LEU A 106 11.91 4.48 -2.57
C LEU A 106 11.55 3.29 -3.47
N ASP A 107 12.40 2.27 -3.52
CA ASP A 107 12.12 1.07 -4.30
C ASP A 107 10.84 0.40 -3.79
N VAL A 108 10.69 0.24 -2.46
CA VAL A 108 9.47 -0.31 -1.87
C VAL A 108 8.25 0.55 -2.19
N LEU A 109 8.34 1.87 -2.03
CA LEU A 109 7.21 2.77 -2.32
C LEU A 109 6.74 2.64 -3.77
N PHE A 110 7.68 2.72 -4.73
CA PHE A 110 7.31 2.69 -6.14
C PHE A 110 6.87 1.30 -6.60
N THR A 111 7.47 0.22 -6.11
CA THR A 111 6.95 -1.14 -6.41
C THR A 111 5.54 -1.36 -5.86
N VAL A 112 5.21 -0.81 -4.69
CA VAL A 112 3.83 -0.87 -4.17
C VAL A 112 2.87 -0.03 -5.03
N LEU A 113 3.28 1.16 -5.44
CA LEU A 113 2.46 2.01 -6.31
C LEU A 113 2.25 1.40 -7.71
N ASP A 114 3.27 0.75 -8.27
CA ASP A 114 3.18 0.02 -9.53
C ASP A 114 2.17 -1.14 -9.40
N HIS A 115 2.26 -1.92 -8.32
CA HIS A 115 1.31 -3.01 -8.05
C HIS A 115 -0.14 -2.51 -7.91
N ILE A 116 -0.33 -1.35 -7.28
CA ILE A 116 -1.65 -0.72 -7.16
C ILE A 116 -2.14 -0.22 -8.52
N THR A 117 -1.25 0.30 -9.37
CA THR A 117 -1.58 0.73 -10.73
C THR A 117 -2.07 -0.44 -11.58
N GLU A 118 -1.34 -1.56 -11.59
CA GLU A 118 -1.76 -2.79 -12.29
C GLU A 118 -3.13 -3.28 -11.81
N ARG A 119 -3.39 -3.15 -10.50
CA ARG A 119 -4.68 -3.49 -9.93
C ARG A 119 -5.80 -2.56 -10.41
N VAL A 120 -5.59 -1.25 -10.41
CA VAL A 120 -6.56 -0.28 -10.92
C VAL A 120 -6.89 -0.60 -12.38
N GLU A 121 -5.89 -0.87 -13.21
CA GLU A 121 -6.06 -1.29 -14.60
C GLU A 121 -6.89 -2.57 -14.73
N THR A 122 -6.60 -3.58 -13.91
CA THR A 122 -7.34 -4.85 -13.87
C THR A 122 -8.81 -4.64 -13.49
N LEU A 123 -9.10 -3.78 -12.50
CA LEU A 123 -10.46 -3.49 -12.07
C LEU A 123 -11.31 -2.85 -13.19
N HIS A 124 -10.72 -2.00 -14.01
CA HIS A 124 -11.39 -1.43 -15.19
C HIS A 124 -11.58 -2.47 -16.30
N GLY A 125 -10.62 -3.39 -16.47
CA GLY A 125 -10.75 -4.54 -17.37
C GLY A 125 -11.93 -5.46 -17.00
N ASP A 126 -12.10 -5.75 -15.71
CA ASP A 126 -13.18 -6.60 -15.19
C ASP A 126 -14.55 -5.90 -15.23
N ALA A 127 -14.59 -4.59 -14.95
CA ALA A 127 -15.81 -3.79 -15.04
C ALA A 127 -16.35 -3.73 -16.48
N GLY A 128 -15.45 -3.63 -17.48
CA GLY A 128 -15.82 -3.64 -18.90
C GLY A 128 -16.35 -4.99 -19.42
N HIS A 129 -16.06 -6.10 -18.75
CA HIS A 129 -16.57 -7.44 -19.11
C HIS A 129 -17.87 -7.81 -18.36
N SER A 130 -18.28 -7.01 -17.38
CA SER A 130 -19.45 -7.28 -16.54
C SER A 130 -20.68 -6.42 -16.91
N ALA A 131 -20.57 -5.59 -17.95
CA ALA A 131 -21.63 -4.72 -18.50
C ALA A 131 -22.16 -5.26 -19.83
#